data_AF-A0A800ASJ7-F1
#
_entry.id   AF-A0A800ASJ7-F1
#
_cell.length_a   1.000
_cell.length_b   1.000
_cell.length_c   1.000
_cell.angle_alpha   90.00
_cell.angle_beta   90.00
_cell.angle_gamma   90.00
#
_symmetry.space_group_name_H-M   'P 1'
#
loop_
_entity.id
_entity.type
_entity.pdbx_description
1 polymer ?
#
loop_
_entity_poly.entity_id
_entity_poly.type
_entity_poly.pdbx_seq_one_letter_code
_entity_poly.pdbx_strand_id
1 'polypeptide(L)'
;MRIPEGFLLSGVKSGIKENKSDLGMIFCSGFAKAVGFFTTNVNPSYSVVFSKKNINRPIKAVIVNSGNANCFYQKGLENTQKIAKKLAKYLKVKEENILFASTGIIGKKLPSERI
;
A
#
# COMPACT_ATOMS: atom_id res chain seq x y z
N MET A 1 -8.07 -16.79 -13.71
CA MET A 1 -7.26 -16.58 -12.48
C MET A 1 -7.97 -17.30 -11.33
N ARG A 2 -7.30 -18.18 -10.59
CA ARG A 2 -7.88 -18.79 -9.37
C ARG A 2 -7.50 -17.90 -8.18
N ILE A 3 -8.50 -17.28 -7.57
CA ILE A 3 -8.31 -16.45 -6.37
C ILE A 3 -8.77 -17.30 -5.18
N PRO A 4 -7.96 -17.45 -4.12
CA PRO A 4 -8.38 -18.18 -2.93
C PRO A 4 -9.65 -17.60 -2.32
N GLU A 5 -10.48 -18.45 -1.74
CA GLU A 5 -11.71 -18.02 -1.08
C GLU A 5 -11.41 -16.96 0.00
N GLY A 6 -12.28 -15.95 0.07
CA GLY A 6 -12.13 -14.84 1.00
C GLY A 6 -11.16 -13.74 0.54
N PHE A 7 -10.53 -13.86 -0.63
CA PHE A 7 -9.72 -12.79 -1.23
C PHE A 7 -10.41 -12.14 -2.43
N LEU A 8 -10.32 -10.82 -2.51
CA LEU A 8 -10.77 -10.02 -3.65
C LEU A 8 -9.60 -9.18 -4.16
N LEU A 9 -9.55 -8.97 -5.47
CA LEU A 9 -8.50 -8.21 -6.16
C LEU A 9 -9.14 -7.08 -6.95
N SER A 10 -8.50 -5.91 -6.92
CA SER A 10 -8.87 -4.77 -7.75
C SER A 10 -7.64 -4.10 -8.32
N GLY A 11 -7.76 -3.55 -9.53
CA GLY A 11 -6.75 -2.76 -10.21
C GLY A 11 -7.40 -1.64 -10.98
N VAL A 12 -7.03 -0.39 -10.69
CA VAL A 12 -7.65 0.82 -11.25
C VAL A 12 -6.60 1.78 -11.79
N LYS A 13 -7.07 2.74 -12.59
CA LYS A 13 -6.31 3.91 -13.01
C LYS A 13 -6.55 5.02 -11.98
N SER A 14 -5.61 5.20 -11.06
CA SER A 14 -5.56 6.31 -10.10
C SER A 14 -4.97 7.58 -10.72
N GLY A 15 -4.15 7.44 -11.77
CA GLY A 15 -3.51 8.57 -12.45
C GLY A 15 -2.15 8.92 -11.85
N ILE A 16 -1.45 7.95 -11.26
CA ILE A 16 -0.01 8.01 -10.95
C ILE A 16 0.80 7.84 -12.24
N LYS A 17 0.34 6.98 -13.15
CA LYS A 17 0.85 6.81 -14.52
C LYS A 17 -0.15 7.37 -15.52
N GLU A 18 0.37 7.81 -16.66
CA GLU A 18 -0.48 8.18 -17.80
C GLU A 18 -0.99 6.90 -18.51
N ASN A 19 -2.32 6.79 -18.63
CA ASN A 19 -3.03 5.78 -19.42
C ASN A 19 -2.84 4.30 -19.04
N LYS A 20 -2.32 3.98 -17.85
CA LYS A 20 -2.16 2.59 -17.37
C LYS A 20 -2.76 2.40 -15.99
N SER A 21 -3.22 1.19 -15.68
CA SER A 21 -3.58 0.83 -14.31
C SER A 21 -2.34 0.90 -13.43
N ASP A 22 -2.47 1.55 -12.29
CA ASP A 22 -1.33 1.98 -11.48
C ASP A 22 -1.59 1.89 -9.98
N LEU A 23 -2.81 1.56 -9.58
CA LEU A 23 -3.20 1.29 -8.20
C LEU A 23 -3.93 -0.04 -8.14
N GLY A 24 -3.49 -0.93 -7.26
CA GLY A 24 -4.10 -2.21 -7.01
C GLY A 24 -4.38 -2.42 -5.52
N MET A 25 -5.36 -3.27 -5.23
CA MET A 25 -5.68 -3.67 -3.87
C MET A 25 -5.97 -5.17 -3.82
N ILE A 26 -5.39 -5.81 -2.81
CA ILE A 26 -5.76 -7.16 -2.36
C ILE A 26 -6.55 -6.96 -1.08
N PHE A 27 -7.76 -7.51 -1.01
CA PHE A 27 -8.64 -7.41 0.14
C PHE A 27 -8.99 -8.80 0.68
N CYS A 28 -8.99 -8.95 1.99
CA CYS A 28 -9.44 -10.15 2.69
C CYS A 28 -10.80 -9.88 3.35
N SER A 29 -11.81 -10.71 3.06
CA SER A 29 -13.16 -10.59 3.63
C SER A 29 -13.15 -10.70 5.16
N GLY A 30 -12.28 -11.56 5.71
CA GLY A 30 -11.97 -11.68 7.14
C GLY A 30 -10.71 -10.89 7.52
N PHE A 31 -9.76 -11.54 8.15
CA PHE A 31 -8.39 -11.04 8.36
C PHE A 31 -7.41 -12.17 8.07
N ALA A 32 -6.26 -11.84 7.50
CA ALA A 32 -5.19 -12.79 7.20
C ALA A 32 -4.00 -12.60 8.15
N LYS A 33 -3.39 -13.70 8.58
CA LYS A 33 -2.02 -13.65 9.09
C LYS A 33 -1.08 -13.46 7.91
N ALA A 34 -0.14 -12.52 8.02
CA ALA A 34 0.81 -12.22 6.96
C ALA A 34 2.24 -12.53 7.40
N VAL A 35 3.07 -12.91 6.44
CA VAL A 35 4.53 -12.98 6.56
C VAL A 35 5.10 -12.17 5.42
N GLY A 36 6.09 -11.34 5.70
CA GLY A 36 6.68 -10.45 4.71
C GLY A 36 8.18 -10.26 4.95
N PHE A 37 8.94 -10.34 3.87
CA PHE A 37 10.36 -10.01 3.84
C PHE A 37 10.53 -8.66 3.17
N PHE A 38 11.39 -7.83 3.74
CA PHE A 38 11.60 -6.45 3.30
C PHE A 38 13.08 -6.23 2.97
N THR A 39 13.36 -5.23 2.13
CA THR A 39 14.73 -4.85 1.79
C THR A 39 15.56 -4.50 3.04
N THR A 40 16.85 -4.82 2.99
CA THR A 40 17.86 -4.44 4.00
C THR A 40 18.52 -3.09 3.69
N ASN A 41 18.08 -2.39 2.64
CA ASN A 41 18.61 -1.08 2.26
C ASN A 41 18.47 -0.08 3.44
N VAL A 42 19.50 0.74 3.64
CA VAL A 42 19.55 1.79 4.68
C VAL A 42 18.45 2.84 4.49
N ASN A 43 18.04 3.10 3.23
CA ASN A 43 17.00 4.06 2.87
C ASN A 43 15.83 3.36 2.16
N PRO A 44 14.98 2.61 2.89
CA PRO A 44 13.84 1.92 2.31
C PRO A 44 12.73 2.91 1.92
N SER A 45 11.85 2.49 1.01
CA SER A 45 10.60 3.20 0.72
C SER A 45 9.77 3.41 2.00
N TYR A 46 9.06 4.52 2.12
CA TYR A 46 8.19 4.76 3.27
C TYR A 46 7.04 3.74 3.36
N SER A 47 6.67 3.13 2.24
CA SER A 47 5.72 2.01 2.20
C SER A 47 6.29 0.75 2.85
N VAL A 48 7.60 0.50 2.69
CA VAL A 48 8.30 -0.60 3.40
C VAL A 48 8.35 -0.32 4.90
N VAL A 49 8.70 0.91 5.31
CA VAL A 49 8.75 1.29 6.73
C VAL A 49 7.39 1.06 7.40
N PHE A 50 6.30 1.51 6.76
CA PHE A 50 4.94 1.33 7.26
C PHE A 50 4.55 -0.15 7.33
N SER A 51 4.72 -0.90 6.24
CA SER A 51 4.34 -2.32 6.19
C SER A 51 5.15 -3.19 7.15
N LYS A 52 6.44 -2.92 7.32
CA LYS A 52 7.30 -3.67 8.25
C LYS A 52 6.85 -3.49 9.69
N LYS A 53 6.37 -2.31 10.07
CA LYS A 53 5.79 -2.06 11.41
C LYS A 53 4.50 -2.85 11.63
N ASN A 54 3.71 -3.05 10.58
CA ASN A 54 2.35 -3.58 10.66
C ASN A 54 2.24 -5.07 10.28
N ILE A 55 3.29 -5.70 9.75
CA ILE A 55 3.25 -7.07 9.20
C ILE A 55 2.76 -8.14 10.19
N ASN A 56 2.99 -7.93 11.49
CA ASN A 56 2.58 -8.85 12.56
C ASN A 56 1.13 -8.65 13.02
N ARG A 57 0.39 -7.74 12.40
CA ARG A 57 -1.04 -7.52 12.69
C ARG A 57 -1.91 -8.43 11.83
N PRO A 58 -3.17 -8.67 12.21
CA PRO A 58 -4.16 -9.22 11.30
C PRO A 58 -4.36 -8.27 10.12
N ILE A 59 -4.15 -8.75 8.89
CA ILE A 59 -4.18 -7.91 7.69
C ILE A 59 -5.53 -8.01 7.00
N LYS A 60 -6.10 -6.84 6.69
CA LYS A 60 -7.35 -6.68 5.95
C LYS A 60 -7.10 -6.41 4.46
N ALA A 61 -6.09 -5.61 4.15
CA ALA A 61 -5.80 -5.21 2.79
C ALA A 61 -4.32 -4.94 2.54
N VAL A 62 -3.90 -5.16 1.30
CA VAL A 62 -2.61 -4.69 0.77
C VAL A 62 -2.91 -3.76 -0.39
N ILE A 63 -2.45 -2.51 -0.31
CA ILE A 63 -2.56 -1.53 -1.39
C ILE A 63 -1.21 -1.38 -2.08
N VAL A 64 -1.23 -1.46 -3.41
CA VAL A 64 -0.02 -1.47 -4.24
C VAL A 64 -0.13 -0.37 -5.27
N ASN A 65 0.86 0.52 -5.33
CA ASN A 65 0.92 1.51 -6.39
C ASN A 65 2.17 1.33 -7.25
N SER A 66 2.07 1.73 -8.52
CA SER A 66 3.18 1.70 -9.47
C SER A 66 3.36 3.06 -10.15
N GLY A 67 4.60 3.38 -10.58
CA GLY A 67 4.96 4.67 -11.17
C GLY A 67 5.58 5.65 -10.17
N ASN A 68 5.44 5.39 -8.87
CA ASN A 68 6.07 6.16 -7.81
C ASN A 68 6.53 5.22 -6.68
N ALA A 69 7.82 5.24 -6.35
CA ALA A 69 8.40 4.37 -5.32
C ALA A 69 8.08 4.80 -3.89
N ASN A 70 7.52 6.00 -3.70
CA ASN A 70 7.32 6.64 -2.41
C ASN A 70 8.58 6.56 -1.53
N CYS A 71 9.70 7.04 -2.07
CA CYS A 71 11.03 6.97 -1.46
C CYS A 71 11.75 8.30 -1.66
N PHE A 72 12.54 8.75 -0.67
CA PHE A 72 13.28 10.01 -0.68
C PHE A 72 12.42 11.27 -0.93
N TYR A 73 11.27 11.35 -0.28
CA TYR A 73 10.39 12.53 -0.27
C TYR A 73 9.96 12.82 1.16
N GLN A 74 10.21 14.04 1.64
CA GLN A 74 10.06 14.40 3.06
C GLN A 74 8.70 14.01 3.68
N LYS A 75 7.61 14.11 2.91
CA LYS A 75 6.25 13.78 3.37
C LYS A 75 5.77 12.38 2.94
N GLY A 76 6.68 11.50 2.52
CA GLY A 76 6.32 10.19 1.98
C GLY A 76 5.64 9.27 3.00
N LEU A 77 6.12 9.26 4.26
CA LEU A 77 5.48 8.50 5.34
C LEU A 77 4.11 9.09 5.72
N GLU A 78 4.01 10.41 5.81
CA GLU A 78 2.74 11.10 6.06
C GLU A 78 1.70 10.79 4.98
N ASN A 79 2.12 10.77 3.72
CA ASN A 79 1.26 10.40 2.60
C ASN A 79 0.74 8.95 2.73
N THR A 80 1.61 8.00 3.09
CA THR A 80 1.20 6.62 3.39
C THR A 80 0.18 6.57 4.51
N GLN A 81 0.42 7.28 5.61
CA GLN A 81 -0.49 7.33 6.76
C GLN A 81 -1.85 7.95 6.40
N LYS A 82 -1.86 9.02 5.59
CA LYS A 82 -3.12 9.62 5.10
C LYS A 82 -3.96 8.63 4.30
N ILE A 83 -3.32 7.90 3.38
CA ILE A 83 -3.99 6.85 2.61
C ILE A 83 -4.49 5.74 3.54
N ALA A 84 -3.64 5.29 4.48
CA ALA A 84 -4.00 4.24 5.43
C ALA A 84 -5.21 4.64 6.27
N LYS A 85 -5.23 5.87 6.80
CA LYS A 85 -6.33 6.43 7.59
C LYS A 85 -7.63 6.49 6.81
N LYS A 86 -7.57 6.99 5.57
CA LYS A 86 -8.72 7.08 4.67
C LYS A 86 -9.28 5.68 4.38
N LEU A 87 -8.42 4.74 3.96
CA LEU A 87 -8.82 3.37 3.64
C LEU A 87 -9.32 2.61 4.87
N ALA A 88 -8.67 2.76 6.01
CA ALA A 88 -9.09 2.15 7.28
C ALA A 88 -10.50 2.59 7.67
N LYS A 89 -10.82 3.88 7.50
CA LYS A 89 -12.18 4.41 7.72
C LYS A 89 -13.20 3.76 6.77
N TYR A 90 -12.89 3.65 5.48
CA TYR A 90 -13.78 3.01 4.50
C TYR A 90 -14.01 1.52 4.80
N LEU A 91 -12.96 0.80 5.17
CA LEU A 91 -13.01 -0.63 5.46
C LEU A 91 -13.46 -0.95 6.90
N LYS A 92 -13.66 0.07 7.75
CA LYS A 92 -13.98 -0.06 9.18
C LYS A 92 -12.98 -0.94 9.94
N VAL A 93 -11.70 -0.72 9.70
CA VAL A 93 -10.57 -1.41 10.37
C VAL A 93 -9.56 -0.40 10.93
N LYS A 94 -8.51 -0.87 11.58
CA LYS A 94 -7.39 -0.01 12.01
C LYS A 94 -6.39 0.18 10.87
N GLU A 95 -5.67 1.30 10.89
CA GLU A 95 -4.60 1.59 9.92
C GLU A 95 -3.53 0.50 9.90
N GLU A 96 -3.26 -0.11 11.06
CA GLU A 96 -2.29 -1.20 11.22
C GLU A 96 -2.74 -2.52 10.57
N ASN A 97 -3.99 -2.62 10.10
CA ASN A 97 -4.47 -3.77 9.35
C ASN A 97 -4.23 -3.64 7.83
N ILE A 98 -3.54 -2.59 7.40
CA ILE A 98 -3.28 -2.31 5.98
C ILE A 98 -1.76 -2.38 5.73
N LEU A 99 -1.37 -3.00 4.62
CA LEU A 99 -0.01 -2.99 4.13
C LEU A 99 0.07 -2.23 2.80
N PHE A 100 1.25 -1.67 2.53
CA PHE A 100 1.58 -0.89 1.35
C PHE A 100 2.78 -1.47 0.60
N ALA A 101 2.72 -1.44 -0.72
CA ALA A 101 3.87 -1.62 -1.59
C ALA A 101 3.89 -0.54 -2.69
N SER A 102 5.05 0.03 -2.96
CA SER A 102 5.21 1.13 -3.92
C SER A 102 6.42 0.87 -4.80
N THR A 103 6.25 1.05 -6.12
CA THR A 103 7.35 0.90 -7.09
C THR A 103 7.30 2.00 -8.14
N GLY A 104 8.46 2.46 -8.62
CA GLY A 104 8.57 3.46 -9.68
C GLY A 104 9.63 4.51 -9.40
N ILE A 105 9.36 5.76 -9.77
CA ILE A 105 10.34 6.84 -9.68
C ILE A 105 10.59 7.21 -8.21
N ILE A 106 11.87 7.34 -7.86
CA ILE A 106 12.36 7.76 -6.54
C ILE A 106 12.45 9.30 -6.48
N GLY A 107 12.25 9.90 -5.31
CA GLY A 107 12.39 11.34 -5.08
C GLY A 107 11.19 12.19 -5.50
N LYS A 108 10.15 11.58 -6.11
CA LYS A 108 8.93 12.27 -6.51
C LYS A 108 7.83 12.17 -5.45
N LYS A 109 7.11 13.28 -5.26
CA LYS A 109 5.89 13.33 -4.43
C LYS A 109 4.87 12.29 -4.93
N LEU A 110 4.44 11.40 -4.04
CA LEU A 110 3.28 10.54 -4.29
C LEU A 110 2.02 11.40 -4.37
N PRO A 111 1.19 11.31 -5.43
CA PRO A 111 -0.08 12.04 -5.51
C PRO A 111 -1.15 11.35 -4.65
N SER A 112 -0.97 11.40 -3.33
CA SER A 112 -1.81 10.69 -2.34
C SER A 112 -3.30 11.03 -2.41
N GLU A 113 -3.66 12.23 -2.89
CA GLU A 113 -5.07 12.62 -3.08
C GLU A 113 -5.78 11.80 -4.17
N ARG A 114 -5.02 11.19 -5.08
CA ARG A 114 -5.53 10.31 -6.15
C ARG A 114 -5.71 8.85 -5.68
N ILE A 115 -5.34 8.54 -4.44
CA ILE A 115 -5.39 7.21 -3.82
C ILE A 115 -6.45 7.22 -2.70
#